data_AF-A0A8B7DN48-F1
#
_entry.id   AF-A0A8B7DN48-F1
#
_cell.length_a   1.000
_cell.length_b   1.000
_cell.length_c   1.000
_cell.angle_alpha   90.00
_cell.angle_beta   90.00
_cell.angle_gamma   90.00
#
_symmetry.space_group_name_H-M   'P 1'
#
loop_
_entity.id
_entity.type
_entity.pdbx_description
1 polymer ?
#
loop_
_entity_poly.entity_id
_entity_poly.type
_entity_poly.pdbx_seq_one_letter_code
_entity_poly.pdbx_strand_id
1 'polypeptide(L)'
;AITSIGGSVVKFAEGYINGKWQDMVVGVLGVIGGIAALTGPIGALVSSVLSVISMVIGLFGGSQKAEESQESMLKRVITEALNKARAEELKADAEGLKKMMLSIRTSVNQFREAGNVSQFQAYEMYTQVFTGLDFFGKLKYEINKFCDITIEESPPDNKFEIYGERADKCLLFLNLYSDLSIYRMYLITDMASLFSDFNLTETAKNLISLGEKERILDREILMFLYDPINNHLRRFCVSQYFTAPSKYKTIMVYSNLLHTIPTEKLPSKDIIVCSGQAMLGVCYKLKLEEKKSTEESDNIYYESNVANWIKKGFESMYISDTFEVTGYSQESHKGDMYGPFVGPTVVGVITRDLWQSILIKKTKKGSQDMVRVCVKPYFNVSGACGQLDIGEYPNMLLKSKLFEDQSYFEKIQSISIPDNVQIEIFKETDFQGDSYSLPGPNLIDDFCQKSITKSMKISHHNKKVSDMVMICKGISLSKQCEYLEKDEYETTDINGCSYSGKDEIKSMFVPNGKRVEMWSDKNFGGMELGPYIGPLTMKAVDGVLSNYSIDSLKVFEEDLTKNRRRKKI
;
A
#
# COMPACT_ATOMS: atom_id res chain seq x y z
N ALA A 1 -2.06 -13.69 -36.64
CA ALA A 1 -1.52 -13.31 -35.31
C ALA A 1 -0.19 -14.02 -35.02
N ILE A 2 -0.15 -15.36 -34.91
CA ILE A 2 1.08 -16.11 -34.55
C ILE A 2 2.25 -15.90 -35.53
N THR A 3 1.97 -15.86 -36.84
CA THR A 3 2.97 -15.56 -37.89
C THR A 3 3.47 -14.11 -37.86
N SER A 4 2.63 -13.17 -37.43
CA SER A 4 2.98 -11.73 -37.30
C SER A 4 3.79 -11.46 -36.02
N ILE A 5 3.50 -12.14 -34.92
CA ILE A 5 4.30 -12.10 -33.69
C ILE A 5 5.67 -12.74 -33.95
N GLY A 6 5.72 -13.90 -34.62
CA GLY A 6 6.97 -14.56 -34.99
C GLY A 6 7.89 -13.69 -35.84
N GLY A 7 7.37 -13.04 -36.89
CA GLY A 7 8.16 -12.12 -37.72
C GLY A 7 8.63 -10.85 -37.00
N SER A 8 7.90 -10.40 -35.98
CA SER A 8 8.24 -9.19 -35.22
C SER A 8 9.28 -9.44 -34.13
N VAL A 9 9.24 -10.62 -33.50
CA VAL A 9 10.28 -11.08 -32.57
C VAL A 9 11.63 -11.28 -33.30
N VAL A 10 11.59 -11.78 -34.55
CA VAL A 10 12.79 -11.90 -35.39
C VAL A 10 13.38 -10.54 -35.70
N LYS A 11 12.57 -9.55 -36.10
CA LYS A 11 13.04 -8.17 -36.34
C LYS A 11 13.60 -7.48 -35.09
N PHE A 12 13.00 -7.74 -33.93
CA PHE A 12 13.54 -7.26 -32.66
C PHE A 12 14.91 -7.86 -32.35
N ALA A 13 15.06 -9.18 -32.51
CA ALA A 13 16.32 -9.88 -32.30
C ALA A 13 17.40 -9.44 -33.31
N GLU A 14 17.04 -9.27 -34.58
CA GLU A 14 17.95 -8.76 -35.61
C GLU A 14 18.36 -7.29 -35.38
N GLY A 15 17.44 -6.44 -34.92
CA GLY A 15 17.74 -5.05 -34.55
C GLY A 15 18.67 -4.95 -33.33
N TYR A 16 18.48 -5.83 -32.35
CA TYR A 16 19.33 -5.95 -31.16
C TYR A 16 20.74 -6.46 -31.51
N ILE A 17 20.83 -7.49 -32.35
CA ILE A 17 22.11 -8.07 -32.77
C ILE A 17 22.89 -7.10 -33.66
N ASN A 18 22.21 -6.36 -34.54
CA ASN A 18 22.86 -5.48 -35.52
C ASN A 18 22.97 -4.01 -35.08
N GLY A 19 22.53 -3.67 -33.87
CA GLY A 19 22.57 -2.30 -33.34
C GLY A 19 21.69 -1.29 -34.12
N LYS A 20 20.74 -1.77 -34.92
CA LYS A 20 19.83 -0.94 -35.72
C LYS A 20 18.54 -0.68 -34.95
N TRP A 21 18.51 0.45 -34.26
CA TRP A 21 17.41 0.82 -33.37
C TRP A 21 16.04 0.92 -34.07
N GLN A 22 16.01 1.28 -35.36
CA GLN A 22 14.78 1.36 -36.15
C GLN A 22 14.10 -0.01 -36.30
N ASP A 23 14.90 -1.06 -36.52
CA ASP A 23 14.40 -2.44 -36.64
C ASP A 23 13.95 -3.00 -35.28
N MET A 24 14.60 -2.55 -34.20
CA MET A 24 14.22 -2.89 -32.83
C MET A 24 12.87 -2.25 -32.45
N VAL A 25 12.65 -0.97 -32.79
CA VAL A 25 11.38 -0.26 -32.58
C VAL A 25 10.26 -0.87 -33.43
N VAL A 26 10.52 -1.18 -34.70
CA VAL A 26 9.56 -1.84 -35.59
C VAL A 26 9.23 -3.26 -35.09
N GLY A 27 10.20 -3.99 -34.54
CA GLY A 27 10.00 -5.29 -33.90
C GLY A 27 9.12 -5.22 -32.65
N VAL A 28 9.37 -4.26 -31.76
CA VAL A 28 8.54 -4.03 -30.55
C VAL A 28 7.12 -3.62 -30.94
N LEU A 29 6.96 -2.69 -31.89
CA LEU A 29 5.65 -2.26 -32.40
C LEU A 29 4.88 -3.40 -33.06
N GLY A 30 5.58 -4.30 -33.77
CA GLY A 30 4.97 -5.48 -34.39
C GLY A 30 4.52 -6.55 -33.39
N VAL A 31 5.26 -6.76 -32.29
CA VAL A 31 4.86 -7.66 -31.20
C VAL A 31 3.62 -7.11 -30.49
N ILE A 32 3.62 -5.81 -30.17
CA ILE A 32 2.50 -5.13 -29.49
C ILE A 32 1.26 -5.08 -30.41
N GLY A 33 1.42 -4.80 -31.70
CA GLY A 33 0.33 -4.86 -32.68
C GLY A 33 -0.23 -6.27 -32.88
N GLY A 34 0.61 -7.30 -32.80
CA GLY A 34 0.20 -8.70 -32.83
C GLY A 34 -0.60 -9.14 -31.60
N ILE A 35 -0.30 -8.57 -30.42
CA ILE A 35 -1.01 -8.78 -29.15
C ILE A 35 -2.34 -7.99 -29.13
N ALA A 36 -2.35 -6.76 -29.66
CA ALA A 36 -3.56 -5.94 -29.79
C ALA A 36 -4.60 -6.56 -30.73
N ALA A 37 -4.17 -7.25 -31.79
CA ALA A 37 -5.05 -7.97 -32.71
C ALA A 37 -5.72 -9.22 -32.08
N LEU A 38 -5.24 -9.70 -30.92
CA LEU A 38 -5.80 -10.86 -30.21
C LEU A 38 -6.81 -10.48 -29.12
N THR A 39 -6.93 -9.19 -28.75
CA THR A 39 -7.56 -8.77 -27.47
C THR A 39 -8.78 -7.86 -27.62
N GLY A 40 -9.27 -7.57 -28.83
CA GLY A 40 -10.53 -6.85 -29.04
C GLY A 40 -10.54 -5.42 -28.44
N PRO A 41 -11.69 -4.88 -27.97
CA PRO A 41 -11.86 -3.47 -27.55
C PRO A 41 -10.90 -2.96 -26.46
N ILE A 42 -10.15 -3.87 -25.81
CA ILE A 42 -9.07 -3.58 -24.85
C ILE A 42 -7.87 -2.88 -25.53
N GLY A 43 -7.72 -2.98 -26.85
CA GLY A 43 -6.65 -2.32 -27.62
C GLY A 43 -6.60 -0.78 -27.52
N ALA A 44 -7.69 -0.13 -27.07
CA ALA A 44 -7.71 1.33 -26.87
C ALA A 44 -6.86 1.80 -25.68
N LEU A 45 -6.66 0.97 -24.65
CA LEU A 45 -5.84 1.28 -23.47
C LEU A 45 -4.33 1.25 -23.77
N VAL A 46 -3.91 0.51 -24.80
CA VAL A 46 -2.52 0.49 -25.28
C VAL A 46 -2.21 1.75 -26.11
N SER A 47 -3.23 2.37 -26.73
CA SER A 47 -3.10 3.63 -27.48
C SER A 47 -2.75 4.83 -26.59
N SER A 48 -3.17 4.87 -25.32
CA SER A 48 -2.79 5.95 -24.40
C SER A 48 -1.32 5.89 -24.02
N VAL A 49 -0.75 4.68 -23.91
CA VAL A 49 0.69 4.44 -23.67
C VAL A 49 1.52 4.89 -24.87
N LEU A 50 1.02 4.68 -26.10
CA LEU A 50 1.61 5.21 -27.34
C LEU A 50 1.65 6.74 -27.36
N SER A 51 0.61 7.42 -26.85
CA SER A 51 0.59 8.90 -26.80
C SER A 51 1.67 9.47 -25.88
N VAL A 52 1.97 8.81 -24.77
CA VAL A 52 3.01 9.22 -23.82
C VAL A 52 4.41 9.06 -24.42
N ILE A 53 4.66 7.95 -25.13
CA ILE A 53 5.94 7.70 -25.82
C ILE A 53 6.14 8.70 -26.97
N SER A 54 5.09 9.02 -27.74
CA SER A 54 5.15 10.05 -28.79
C SER A 54 5.32 11.46 -28.23
N MET A 55 4.70 11.78 -27.09
CA MET A 55 4.81 13.07 -26.41
C MET A 55 6.23 13.31 -25.88
N VAL A 56 6.89 12.28 -25.34
CA VAL A 56 8.29 12.33 -24.90
C VAL A 56 9.24 12.51 -26.09
N ILE A 57 9.02 11.81 -27.21
CA ILE A 57 9.85 11.98 -28.42
C ILE A 57 9.67 13.39 -29.03
N GLY A 58 8.49 14.00 -28.91
CA GLY A 58 8.21 15.36 -29.38
C GLY A 58 8.79 16.47 -28.49
N LEU A 59 8.94 16.24 -27.18
CA LEU A 59 9.36 17.27 -26.21
C LEU A 59 10.87 17.44 -26.06
N PHE A 60 11.69 16.44 -26.41
CA PHE A 60 13.15 16.49 -26.21
C PHE A 60 13.98 16.83 -27.46
N GLY A 61 13.32 17.38 -28.50
CA GLY A 61 13.99 17.95 -29.68
C GLY A 61 14.61 19.34 -29.49
N GLY A 62 14.66 19.89 -28.27
CA GLY A 62 15.10 21.27 -28.01
C GLY A 62 15.92 21.45 -26.72
N SER A 63 17.23 21.66 -26.91
CA SER A 63 18.25 22.33 -26.06
C SER A 63 18.43 21.98 -24.57
N GLN A 64 19.64 21.45 -24.27
CA GLN A 64 20.57 21.69 -23.13
C GLN A 64 20.01 21.49 -21.68
N LYS A 65 20.69 20.88 -20.68
CA LYS A 65 22.12 20.82 -20.27
C LYS A 65 22.24 19.88 -19.04
N ALA A 66 23.43 19.32 -18.79
CA ALA A 66 23.90 18.50 -17.65
C ALA A 66 23.64 16.96 -17.68
N GLU A 67 24.71 16.25 -18.06
CA GLU A 67 25.22 14.92 -17.63
C GLU A 67 24.28 13.77 -17.31
N GLU A 68 23.37 13.47 -18.22
CA GLU A 68 22.94 12.09 -18.44
C GLU A 68 23.07 11.80 -19.94
N SER A 69 23.71 10.70 -20.32
CA SER A 69 23.81 10.39 -21.75
C SER A 69 22.38 10.19 -22.28
N GLN A 70 22.09 10.69 -23.47
CA GLN A 70 20.75 10.52 -24.06
C GLN A 70 20.34 9.04 -24.09
N GLU A 71 21.30 8.13 -24.18
CA GLU A 71 21.09 6.69 -24.10
C GLU A 71 20.69 6.20 -22.70
N SER A 72 21.33 6.69 -21.63
CA SER A 72 20.96 6.29 -20.25
C SER A 72 19.63 6.90 -19.82
N MET A 73 19.35 8.14 -20.21
CA MET A 73 18.06 8.78 -19.98
C MET A 73 16.94 8.06 -20.74
N LEU A 74 17.15 7.72 -22.02
CA LEU A 74 16.20 6.98 -22.83
C LEU A 74 15.99 5.55 -22.29
N LYS A 75 17.06 4.86 -21.88
CA LYS A 75 16.98 3.54 -21.22
C LYS A 75 16.20 3.61 -19.92
N ARG A 76 16.41 4.64 -19.08
CA ARG A 76 15.64 4.84 -17.84
C ARG A 76 14.16 5.07 -18.14
N VAL A 77 13.84 6.03 -19.02
CA VAL A 77 12.45 6.35 -19.38
C VAL A 77 11.74 5.17 -20.02
N ILE A 78 12.40 4.42 -20.92
CA ILE A 78 11.84 3.20 -21.52
C ILE A 78 11.66 2.12 -20.45
N THR A 79 12.63 1.92 -19.57
CA THR A 79 12.54 0.89 -18.52
C THR A 79 11.46 1.24 -17.51
N GLU A 80 11.31 2.50 -17.14
CA GLU A 80 10.27 2.99 -16.24
C GLU A 80 8.88 2.87 -16.86
N ALA A 81 8.73 3.28 -18.13
CA ALA A 81 7.49 3.11 -18.89
C ALA A 81 7.12 1.63 -19.08
N LEU A 82 8.09 0.77 -19.43
CA LEU A 82 7.88 -0.68 -19.56
C LEU A 82 7.54 -1.33 -18.23
N ASN A 83 8.20 -0.94 -17.14
CA ASN A 83 7.91 -1.47 -15.81
C ASN A 83 6.53 -1.01 -15.31
N LYS A 84 6.14 0.23 -15.58
CA LYS A 84 4.82 0.76 -15.26
C LYS A 84 3.74 0.05 -16.09
N ALA A 85 3.94 -0.08 -17.40
CA ALA A 85 3.05 -0.80 -18.29
C ALA A 85 2.89 -2.27 -17.86
N ARG A 86 3.99 -2.93 -17.47
CA ARG A 86 3.96 -4.32 -16.98
C ARG A 86 3.25 -4.45 -15.63
N ALA A 87 3.41 -3.49 -14.72
CA ALA A 87 2.67 -3.49 -13.46
C ALA A 87 1.17 -3.25 -13.67
N GLU A 88 0.81 -2.38 -14.61
CA GLU A 88 -0.58 -2.14 -15.02
C GLU A 88 -1.19 -3.36 -15.73
N GLU A 89 -0.44 -4.04 -16.60
CA GLU A 89 -0.81 -5.30 -17.25
C GLU A 89 -1.06 -6.39 -16.21
N LEU A 90 -0.12 -6.63 -15.29
CA LEU A 90 -0.28 -7.59 -14.21
C LEU A 90 -1.50 -7.27 -13.33
N LYS A 91 -1.78 -6.00 -13.08
CA LYS A 91 -2.97 -5.57 -12.34
C LYS A 91 -4.25 -5.86 -13.12
N ALA A 92 -4.27 -5.61 -14.44
CA ALA A 92 -5.41 -5.91 -15.29
C ALA A 92 -5.67 -7.42 -15.39
N ASP A 93 -4.61 -8.22 -15.54
CA ASP A 93 -4.66 -9.68 -15.54
C ASP A 93 -5.19 -10.22 -14.21
N ALA A 94 -4.72 -9.66 -13.09
CA ALA A 94 -5.21 -10.03 -11.77
C ALA A 94 -6.69 -9.68 -11.57
N GLU A 95 -7.15 -8.53 -12.03
CA GLU A 95 -8.59 -8.18 -12.02
C GLU A 95 -9.41 -9.14 -12.91
N GLY A 96 -8.86 -9.54 -14.06
CA GLY A 96 -9.44 -10.58 -14.92
C GLY A 96 -9.56 -11.92 -14.20
N LEU A 97 -8.49 -12.36 -13.54
CA LEU A 97 -8.45 -13.59 -12.77
C LEU A 97 -9.42 -13.55 -11.57
N LYS A 98 -9.48 -12.42 -10.86
CA LYS A 98 -10.44 -12.19 -9.76
C LYS A 98 -11.89 -12.31 -10.24
N LYS A 99 -12.23 -11.68 -11.36
CA LYS A 99 -13.56 -11.82 -11.99
C LYS A 99 -13.85 -13.28 -12.39
N MET A 100 -12.86 -13.97 -12.93
CA MET A 100 -12.99 -15.39 -13.29
C MET A 100 -13.25 -16.25 -12.05
N MET A 101 -12.48 -16.10 -10.97
CA MET A 101 -12.69 -16.81 -9.71
C MET A 101 -14.07 -16.53 -9.10
N LEU A 102 -14.52 -15.28 -9.13
CA LEU A 102 -15.86 -14.89 -8.67
C LEU A 102 -16.97 -15.49 -9.54
N SER A 103 -16.78 -15.55 -10.86
CA SER A 103 -17.70 -16.23 -11.77
C SER A 103 -17.79 -17.72 -11.44
N ILE A 104 -16.65 -18.38 -11.20
CA ILE A 104 -16.62 -19.80 -10.82
C ILE A 104 -17.34 -20.00 -9.48
N ARG A 105 -17.10 -19.15 -8.47
CA ARG A 105 -17.83 -19.21 -7.18
C ARG A 105 -19.34 -19.03 -7.37
N THR A 106 -19.76 -18.12 -8.24
CA THR A 106 -21.18 -17.92 -8.56
C THR A 106 -21.79 -19.18 -9.15
N SER A 107 -21.09 -19.84 -10.09
CA SER A 107 -21.51 -21.13 -10.62
C SER A 107 -21.60 -22.19 -9.53
N VAL A 108 -20.57 -22.33 -8.67
CA VAL A 108 -20.56 -23.26 -7.52
C VAL A 108 -21.80 -23.07 -6.62
N ASN A 109 -22.17 -21.83 -6.34
CA ASN A 109 -23.37 -21.53 -5.55
C ASN A 109 -24.67 -21.91 -6.28
N GLN A 110 -24.78 -21.66 -7.60
CA GLN A 110 -25.93 -22.10 -8.38
C GLN A 110 -26.11 -23.62 -8.38
N PHE A 111 -25.00 -24.36 -8.45
CA PHE A 111 -25.05 -25.82 -8.34
C PHE A 111 -25.45 -26.30 -6.94
N ARG A 112 -25.04 -25.58 -5.89
CA ARG A 112 -25.51 -25.84 -4.52
C ARG A 112 -27.02 -25.65 -4.42
N GLU A 113 -27.54 -24.56 -4.99
CA GLU A 113 -28.97 -24.25 -4.99
C GLU A 113 -29.80 -25.24 -5.82
N ALA A 114 -29.26 -25.75 -6.92
CA ALA A 114 -29.92 -26.75 -7.75
C ALA A 114 -30.10 -28.10 -7.05
N GLY A 115 -29.30 -28.40 -6.02
CA GLY A 115 -29.41 -29.63 -5.23
C GLY A 115 -29.06 -30.92 -5.98
N ASN A 116 -28.58 -30.83 -7.22
CA ASN A 116 -28.04 -31.95 -7.99
C ASN A 116 -26.80 -31.55 -8.79
N VAL A 117 -25.75 -32.37 -8.71
CA VAL A 117 -24.54 -32.22 -9.52
C VAL A 117 -24.17 -33.60 -10.03
N SER A 118 -24.07 -33.76 -11.35
CA SER A 118 -23.57 -35.01 -11.94
C SER A 118 -22.08 -35.18 -11.63
N GLN A 119 -21.61 -36.42 -11.58
CA GLN A 119 -20.19 -36.71 -11.37
C GLN A 119 -19.28 -36.04 -12.42
N PHE A 120 -19.76 -35.90 -13.66
CA PHE A 120 -19.06 -35.18 -14.72
C PHE A 120 -18.92 -33.68 -14.42
N GLN A 121 -20.00 -33.01 -14.04
CA GLN A 121 -19.98 -31.60 -13.62
C GLN A 121 -19.09 -31.39 -12.39
N ALA A 122 -19.11 -32.33 -11.44
CA ALA A 122 -18.23 -32.31 -10.29
C ALA A 122 -16.74 -32.38 -10.68
N TYR A 123 -16.39 -33.25 -11.64
CA TYR A 123 -15.03 -33.33 -12.15
C TYR A 123 -14.60 -32.05 -12.87
N GLU A 124 -15.46 -31.48 -13.73
CA GLU A 124 -15.18 -30.20 -14.38
C GLU A 124 -14.92 -29.09 -13.36
N MET A 125 -15.73 -28.99 -12.30
CA MET A 125 -15.48 -28.04 -11.21
C MET A 125 -14.17 -28.28 -10.48
N TYR A 126 -13.81 -29.53 -10.23
CA TYR A 126 -12.56 -29.85 -9.55
C TYR A 126 -11.35 -29.29 -10.33
N THR A 127 -11.38 -29.36 -11.67
CA THR A 127 -10.30 -28.77 -12.49
C THR A 127 -10.21 -27.25 -12.36
N GLN A 128 -11.32 -26.56 -12.09
CA GLN A 128 -11.36 -25.11 -11.91
C GLN A 128 -10.64 -24.63 -10.64
N VAL A 129 -10.36 -25.53 -9.69
CA VAL A 129 -9.53 -25.22 -8.51
C VAL A 129 -8.11 -24.81 -8.94
N PHE A 130 -7.61 -25.32 -10.07
CA PHE A 130 -6.27 -25.03 -10.56
C PHE A 130 -6.20 -23.75 -11.43
N THR A 131 -7.33 -23.05 -11.60
CA THR A 131 -7.40 -21.80 -12.35
C THR A 131 -6.47 -20.74 -11.77
N GLY A 132 -5.65 -20.15 -12.64
CA GLY A 132 -4.74 -19.05 -12.31
C GLY A 132 -3.41 -19.44 -11.69
N LEU A 133 -3.09 -20.74 -11.54
CA LEU A 133 -1.81 -21.17 -10.97
C LEU A 133 -0.59 -20.64 -11.75
N ASP A 134 -0.68 -20.54 -13.07
CA ASP A 134 0.34 -19.95 -13.91
C ASP A 134 0.56 -18.46 -13.58
N PHE A 135 -0.52 -17.73 -13.31
CA PHE A 135 -0.47 -16.34 -12.89
C PHE A 135 0.14 -16.17 -11.50
N PHE A 136 -0.19 -17.03 -10.53
CA PHE A 136 0.49 -17.06 -9.22
C PHE A 136 2.00 -17.33 -9.37
N GLY A 137 2.40 -18.21 -10.29
CA GLY A 137 3.80 -18.44 -10.63
C GLY A 137 4.49 -17.19 -11.15
N LYS A 138 3.85 -16.45 -12.08
CA LYS A 138 4.33 -15.16 -12.59
C LYS A 138 4.45 -14.11 -11.49
N LEU A 139 3.43 -13.98 -10.63
CA LEU A 139 3.45 -13.06 -9.48
C LEU A 139 4.60 -13.38 -8.52
N LYS A 140 4.79 -14.66 -8.17
CA LYS A 140 5.89 -15.09 -7.29
C LYS A 140 7.25 -14.73 -7.88
N TYR A 141 7.41 -14.88 -9.20
CA TYR A 141 8.63 -14.46 -9.89
C TYR A 141 8.87 -12.95 -9.76
N GLU A 142 7.87 -12.12 -10.02
CA GLU A 142 8.01 -10.65 -9.89
C GLU A 142 8.23 -10.22 -8.43
N ILE A 143 7.55 -10.85 -7.46
CA ILE A 143 7.80 -10.65 -6.03
C ILE A 143 9.28 -10.93 -5.72
N ASN A 144 9.79 -12.10 -6.07
CA ASN A 144 11.20 -12.43 -5.81
C ASN A 144 12.15 -11.43 -6.48
N LYS A 145 11.87 -11.01 -7.71
CA LYS A 145 12.68 -10.04 -8.46
C LYS A 145 12.71 -8.65 -7.80
N PHE A 146 11.60 -8.16 -7.27
CA PHE A 146 11.52 -6.80 -6.72
C PHE A 146 11.80 -6.74 -5.22
N CYS A 147 11.44 -7.77 -4.46
CA CYS A 147 11.66 -7.81 -3.02
C CYS A 147 13.12 -8.10 -2.66
N ASP A 148 13.86 -8.78 -3.55
CA ASP A 148 15.29 -9.06 -3.39
C ASP A 148 16.12 -7.83 -3.79
N ILE A 149 16.46 -7.03 -2.80
CA ILE A 149 17.27 -5.82 -2.94
C ILE A 149 18.71 -6.22 -2.58
N THR A 150 19.36 -6.93 -3.50
CA THR A 150 20.81 -7.10 -3.48
C THR A 150 21.47 -5.73 -3.66
N ILE A 151 22.26 -5.34 -2.67
CA ILE A 151 23.11 -4.15 -2.74
C ILE A 151 24.32 -4.55 -3.59
N GLU A 152 24.25 -4.32 -4.90
CA GLU A 152 25.43 -4.42 -5.76
C GLU A 152 26.44 -3.34 -5.35
N GLU A 153 27.73 -3.71 -5.32
CA GLU A 153 28.81 -2.92 -4.73
C GLU A 153 28.87 -1.50 -5.30
N SER A 154 28.98 -0.53 -4.38
CA SER A 154 28.91 0.92 -4.62
C SER A 154 27.58 1.41 -5.20
N PRO A 155 26.55 1.51 -4.35
CA PRO A 155 25.30 2.05 -4.81
C PRO A 155 25.46 3.56 -5.16
N PRO A 156 24.70 4.09 -6.13
CA PRO A 156 24.79 5.48 -6.58
C PRO A 156 24.39 6.46 -5.46
N ASP A 157 24.68 7.75 -5.57
CA ASP A 157 24.35 8.75 -4.52
C ASP A 157 22.84 8.82 -4.18
N ASN A 158 21.97 8.25 -5.03
CA ASN A 158 20.51 8.22 -4.88
C ASN A 158 19.91 6.86 -4.45
N LYS A 159 20.58 6.15 -3.52
CA LYS A 159 20.27 4.75 -3.11
C LYS A 159 18.82 4.54 -2.69
N PHE A 160 18.29 5.46 -1.88
CA PHE A 160 16.99 5.29 -1.25
C PHE A 160 15.83 5.41 -2.23
N GLU A 161 15.97 6.20 -3.31
CA GLU A 161 14.91 6.33 -4.31
C GLU A 161 14.74 5.03 -5.09
N ILE A 162 15.86 4.46 -5.59
CA ILE A 162 15.85 3.20 -6.34
C ILE A 162 15.33 2.04 -5.47
N TYR A 163 15.81 1.94 -4.21
CA TYR A 163 15.33 0.91 -3.29
C TYR A 163 13.87 1.13 -2.89
N GLY A 164 13.45 2.38 -2.71
CA GLY A 164 12.06 2.80 -2.49
C GLY A 164 11.15 2.28 -3.59
N GLU A 165 11.47 2.57 -4.86
CA GLU A 165 10.68 2.12 -6.00
C GLU A 165 10.58 0.59 -6.09
N ARG A 166 11.69 -0.13 -5.87
CA ARG A 166 11.68 -1.61 -5.90
C ARG A 166 10.84 -2.18 -4.76
N ALA A 167 10.97 -1.63 -3.55
CA ALA A 167 10.15 -2.03 -2.42
C ALA A 167 8.67 -1.74 -2.63
N ASP A 168 8.33 -0.56 -3.16
CA ASP A 168 6.94 -0.21 -3.47
C ASP A 168 6.33 -1.17 -4.50
N LYS A 169 7.08 -1.55 -5.55
CA LYS A 169 6.65 -2.58 -6.52
C LYS A 169 6.50 -3.96 -5.88
N CYS A 170 7.47 -4.37 -5.06
CA CYS A 170 7.39 -5.61 -4.31
C CYS A 170 6.11 -5.66 -3.44
N LEU A 171 5.84 -4.60 -2.67
CA LEU A 171 4.67 -4.54 -1.79
C LEU A 171 3.36 -4.45 -2.56
N LEU A 172 3.35 -3.78 -3.72
CA LEU A 172 2.21 -3.81 -4.63
C LEU A 172 1.90 -5.24 -5.08
N PHE A 173 2.91 -6.01 -5.52
CA PHE A 173 2.73 -7.39 -5.96
C PHE A 173 2.40 -8.34 -4.81
N LEU A 174 2.96 -8.15 -3.61
CA LEU A 174 2.58 -8.91 -2.42
C LEU A 174 1.12 -8.62 -2.02
N ASN A 175 0.66 -7.38 -2.13
CA ASN A 175 -0.72 -7.01 -1.86
C ASN A 175 -1.68 -7.64 -2.89
N LEU A 176 -1.29 -7.65 -4.17
CA LEU A 176 -2.03 -8.31 -5.24
C LEU A 176 -2.09 -9.83 -5.07
N TYR A 177 -0.96 -10.44 -4.71
CA TYR A 177 -0.85 -11.85 -4.38
C TYR A 177 -1.77 -12.21 -3.21
N SER A 178 -1.73 -11.42 -2.13
CA SER A 178 -2.59 -11.61 -0.96
C SER A 178 -4.08 -11.52 -1.31
N ASP A 179 -4.49 -10.56 -2.16
CA ASP A 179 -5.88 -10.44 -2.62
C ASP A 179 -6.32 -11.70 -3.35
N LEU A 180 -5.54 -12.15 -4.34
CA LEU A 180 -5.87 -13.34 -5.13
C LEU A 180 -5.84 -14.63 -4.30
N SER A 181 -4.90 -14.76 -3.36
CA SER A 181 -4.84 -15.90 -2.45
C SER A 181 -6.11 -16.01 -1.61
N ILE A 182 -6.67 -14.90 -1.12
CA ILE A 182 -7.95 -14.90 -0.40
C ILE A 182 -9.08 -15.42 -1.29
N TYR A 183 -9.20 -14.94 -2.54
CA TYR A 183 -10.24 -15.43 -3.47
C TYR A 183 -10.08 -16.91 -3.78
N ARG A 184 -8.84 -17.38 -3.94
CA ARG A 184 -8.52 -18.78 -4.18
C ARG A 184 -8.91 -19.66 -2.99
N MET A 185 -8.61 -19.23 -1.77
CA MET A 185 -9.02 -19.95 -0.55
C MET A 185 -10.55 -20.04 -0.43
N TYR A 186 -11.27 -18.96 -0.76
CA TYR A 186 -12.73 -19.00 -0.79
C TYR A 186 -13.26 -19.98 -1.84
N LEU A 187 -12.68 -19.99 -3.05
CA LEU A 187 -13.07 -20.92 -4.10
C LEU A 187 -12.87 -22.38 -3.67
N ILE A 188 -11.69 -22.71 -3.13
CA ILE A 188 -11.37 -24.05 -2.61
C ILE A 188 -12.36 -24.47 -1.53
N THR A 189 -12.67 -23.57 -0.59
CA THR A 189 -13.60 -23.84 0.52
C THR A 189 -15.03 -24.07 0.01
N ASP A 190 -15.51 -23.23 -0.91
CA ASP A 190 -16.86 -23.37 -1.48
C ASP A 190 -17.00 -24.67 -2.27
N MET A 191 -15.97 -25.06 -3.02
CA MET A 191 -15.94 -26.31 -3.77
C MET A 191 -15.84 -27.54 -2.85
N ALA A 192 -15.02 -27.49 -1.80
CA ALA A 192 -14.94 -28.56 -0.81
C ALA A 192 -16.29 -28.78 -0.12
N SER A 193 -16.97 -27.69 0.26
CA SER A 193 -18.33 -27.74 0.80
C SER A 193 -19.31 -28.36 -0.20
N LEU A 194 -19.31 -27.89 -1.45
CA LEU A 194 -20.19 -28.44 -2.50
C LEU A 194 -19.99 -29.95 -2.66
N PHE A 195 -18.74 -30.42 -2.76
CA PHE A 195 -18.45 -31.85 -2.91
C PHE A 195 -18.85 -32.67 -1.68
N SER A 196 -18.75 -32.10 -0.47
CA SER A 196 -19.28 -32.73 0.72
C SER A 196 -20.80 -32.92 0.65
N ASP A 197 -21.53 -31.91 0.17
CA ASP A 197 -22.99 -31.96 0.03
C ASP A 197 -23.47 -33.06 -0.94
N PHE A 198 -22.62 -33.44 -1.91
CA PHE A 198 -22.89 -34.50 -2.89
C PHE A 198 -22.26 -35.86 -2.55
N ASN A 199 -21.91 -36.10 -1.28
CA ASN A 199 -21.27 -37.35 -0.81
C ASN A 199 -19.91 -37.66 -1.49
N LEU A 200 -19.22 -36.66 -2.04
CA LEU A 200 -17.87 -36.77 -2.59
C LEU A 200 -16.82 -36.42 -1.52
N THR A 201 -16.92 -37.06 -0.36
CA THR A 201 -16.18 -36.71 0.87
C THR A 201 -14.66 -36.78 0.69
N GLU A 202 -14.13 -37.76 -0.04
CA GLU A 202 -12.69 -37.86 -0.28
C GLU A 202 -12.18 -36.72 -1.18
N THR A 203 -12.95 -36.31 -2.18
CA THR A 203 -12.62 -35.13 -3.02
C THR A 203 -12.63 -33.85 -2.18
N ALA A 204 -13.64 -33.69 -1.31
CA ALA A 204 -13.71 -32.55 -0.39
C ALA A 204 -12.49 -32.49 0.56
N LYS A 205 -12.09 -33.63 1.15
CA LYS A 205 -10.87 -33.72 1.98
C LYS A 205 -9.61 -33.35 1.21
N ASN A 206 -9.48 -33.81 -0.04
CA ASN A 206 -8.34 -33.47 -0.89
C ASN A 206 -8.25 -31.97 -1.15
N LEU A 207 -9.38 -31.29 -1.37
CA LEU A 207 -9.41 -29.84 -1.55
C LEU A 207 -9.06 -29.07 -0.29
N ILE A 208 -9.55 -29.51 0.87
CA ILE A 208 -9.17 -28.91 2.15
C ILE A 208 -7.65 -29.05 2.36
N SER A 209 -7.09 -30.24 2.11
CA SER A 209 -5.65 -30.46 2.19
C SER A 209 -4.85 -29.62 1.19
N LEU A 210 -5.37 -29.40 -0.01
CA LEU A 210 -4.77 -28.49 -0.99
C LEU A 210 -4.75 -27.05 -0.46
N GLY A 211 -5.88 -26.57 0.09
CA GLY A 211 -5.97 -25.24 0.69
C GLY A 211 -4.97 -25.05 1.84
N GLU A 212 -4.80 -26.05 2.70
CA GLU A 212 -3.79 -26.02 3.77
C GLU A 212 -2.36 -25.91 3.23
N LYS A 213 -2.02 -26.70 2.20
CA LYS A 213 -0.70 -26.65 1.54
C LYS A 213 -0.44 -25.29 0.89
N GLU A 214 -1.45 -24.72 0.24
CA GLU A 214 -1.34 -23.38 -0.35
C GLU A 214 -1.11 -22.31 0.71
N ARG A 215 -1.82 -22.36 1.84
CA ARG A 215 -1.58 -21.42 2.95
C ARG A 215 -0.16 -21.52 3.52
N ILE A 216 0.44 -22.72 3.53
CA ILE A 216 1.84 -22.90 3.94
C ILE A 216 2.79 -22.22 2.94
N LEU A 217 2.54 -22.36 1.63
CA LEU A 217 3.34 -21.70 0.59
C LEU A 217 3.19 -20.17 0.63
N ASP A 218 1.96 -19.68 0.84
CA ASP A 218 1.68 -18.25 0.99
C ASP A 218 2.39 -17.67 2.20
N ARG A 219 2.49 -18.44 3.29
CA ARG A 219 3.26 -18.08 4.48
C ARG A 219 4.72 -17.86 4.14
N GLU A 220 5.36 -18.73 3.35
CA GLU A 220 6.76 -18.53 2.95
C GLU A 220 6.97 -17.23 2.15
N ILE A 221 5.97 -16.84 1.35
CA ILE A 221 6.04 -15.63 0.52
C ILE A 221 5.87 -14.35 1.35
N LEU A 222 5.06 -14.38 2.41
CA LEU A 222 4.72 -13.18 3.20
C LEU A 222 5.51 -13.05 4.50
N MET A 223 5.90 -14.17 5.12
CA MET A 223 6.47 -14.14 6.47
C MET A 223 7.88 -13.60 6.56
N PHE A 224 8.57 -13.40 5.44
CA PHE A 224 9.85 -12.69 5.45
C PHE A 224 9.69 -11.27 6.03
N LEU A 225 8.51 -10.66 5.91
CA LEU A 225 8.19 -9.36 6.51
C LEU A 225 8.41 -9.38 8.03
N TYR A 226 8.13 -10.49 8.70
CA TYR A 226 8.22 -10.63 10.15
C TYR A 226 9.51 -11.33 10.62
N ASP A 227 10.43 -11.58 9.69
CA ASP A 227 11.73 -12.19 9.98
C ASP A 227 12.86 -11.47 9.23
N PRO A 228 13.10 -10.17 9.53
CA PRO A 228 14.11 -9.42 8.82
C PRO A 228 15.53 -9.95 9.08
N ILE A 229 15.77 -10.69 10.18
CA ILE A 229 17.11 -11.22 10.47
C ILE A 229 17.53 -12.27 9.44
N ASN A 230 16.67 -13.24 9.13
CA ASN A 230 16.98 -14.31 8.18
C ASN A 230 16.77 -13.89 6.72
N ASN A 231 16.07 -12.77 6.47
CA ASN A 231 15.73 -12.29 5.13
C ASN A 231 16.48 -11.00 4.77
N HIS A 232 17.81 -11.03 4.88
CA HIS A 232 18.66 -9.84 4.78
C HIS A 232 18.48 -9.03 3.50
N LEU A 233 18.32 -9.68 2.34
CA LEU A 233 18.13 -9.02 1.05
C LEU A 233 16.75 -8.34 0.90
N ARG A 234 15.79 -8.67 1.77
CA ARG A 234 14.43 -8.15 1.72
C ARG A 234 14.14 -7.12 2.82
N ARG A 235 15.11 -6.81 3.68
CA ARG A 235 14.96 -5.93 4.85
C ARG A 235 14.43 -4.54 4.51
N PHE A 236 14.86 -3.97 3.38
CA PHE A 236 14.38 -2.66 2.98
C PHE A 236 12.87 -2.68 2.65
N CYS A 237 12.39 -3.76 2.02
CA CYS A 237 10.96 -3.98 1.83
C CYS A 237 10.21 -4.13 3.17
N VAL A 238 10.81 -4.83 4.15
CA VAL A 238 10.28 -4.90 5.53
C VAL A 238 10.14 -3.50 6.14
N SER A 239 11.17 -2.67 6.02
CA SER A 239 11.14 -1.28 6.48
C SER A 239 10.02 -0.49 5.81
N GLN A 240 9.88 -0.61 4.49
CA GLN A 240 8.86 0.11 3.72
C GLN A 240 7.44 -0.31 4.12
N TYR A 241 7.19 -1.61 4.27
CA TYR A 241 5.90 -2.12 4.72
C TYR A 241 5.53 -1.58 6.09
N PHE A 242 6.43 -1.69 7.07
CA PHE A 242 6.15 -1.26 8.43
C PHE A 242 6.14 0.25 8.62
N THR A 243 6.50 1.04 7.60
CA THR A 243 6.33 2.49 7.63
C THR A 243 4.89 2.91 7.33
N ALA A 244 4.09 2.08 6.66
CA ALA A 244 2.64 2.30 6.54
C ALA A 244 1.90 0.98 6.24
N PRO A 245 1.73 0.06 7.21
CA PRO A 245 1.07 -1.22 6.97
C PRO A 245 -0.35 -1.07 6.40
N SER A 246 -1.06 -0.03 6.83
CA SER A 246 -2.42 0.33 6.39
C SER A 246 -2.52 0.57 4.88
N LYS A 247 -1.45 1.04 4.23
CA LYS A 247 -1.35 1.18 2.76
C LYS A 247 -1.50 -0.15 2.03
N TYR A 248 -1.13 -1.26 2.69
CA TYR A 248 -1.19 -2.61 2.16
C TYR A 248 -2.15 -3.48 2.99
N LYS A 249 -3.38 -2.99 3.19
CA LYS A 249 -4.41 -3.62 4.04
C LYS A 249 -4.61 -5.11 3.76
N THR A 250 -4.49 -5.55 2.51
CA THR A 250 -4.68 -6.98 2.18
C THR A 250 -3.52 -7.84 2.67
N ILE A 251 -2.27 -7.37 2.58
CA ILE A 251 -1.11 -8.04 3.19
C ILE A 251 -1.33 -8.19 4.69
N MET A 252 -1.77 -7.10 5.33
CA MET A 252 -1.99 -7.03 6.77
C MET A 252 -3.07 -8.01 7.24
N VAL A 253 -4.25 -8.00 6.61
CA VAL A 253 -5.34 -8.94 6.91
C VAL A 253 -4.92 -10.39 6.65
N TYR A 254 -4.27 -10.64 5.52
CA TYR A 254 -3.92 -12.01 5.14
C TYR A 254 -2.79 -12.58 5.99
N SER A 255 -1.77 -11.79 6.31
CA SER A 255 -0.70 -12.22 7.22
C SER A 255 -1.25 -12.57 8.61
N ASN A 256 -2.17 -11.77 9.16
CA ASN A 256 -2.86 -12.10 10.42
C ASN A 256 -3.56 -13.47 10.36
N LEU A 257 -4.21 -13.81 9.23
CA LEU A 257 -4.80 -15.13 9.01
C LEU A 257 -3.74 -16.25 8.91
N LEU A 258 -2.57 -15.97 8.34
CA LEU A 258 -1.48 -16.95 8.22
C LEU A 258 -0.76 -17.19 9.55
N HIS A 259 -0.72 -16.20 10.44
CA HIS A 259 -0.16 -16.34 11.79
C HIS A 259 -0.92 -17.36 12.66
N THR A 260 -2.20 -17.61 12.39
CA THR A 260 -2.99 -18.60 13.15
C THR A 260 -2.66 -20.05 12.76
N ILE A 261 -1.87 -20.28 11.71
CA ILE A 261 -1.51 -21.62 11.26
C ILE A 261 -0.38 -22.14 12.18
N PRO A 262 -0.59 -23.25 12.90
CA PRO A 262 0.45 -23.86 13.72
C PRO A 262 1.58 -24.33 12.79
N THR A 263 2.78 -23.78 12.96
CA THR A 263 3.99 -24.32 12.31
C THR A 263 5.17 -24.24 13.27
N GLU A 264 6.20 -25.04 12.99
CA GLU A 264 7.43 -25.09 13.78
C GLU A 264 8.24 -23.79 13.73
N LYS A 265 8.07 -22.98 12.66
CA LYS A 265 8.76 -21.70 12.48
C LYS A 265 7.82 -20.53 12.77
N LEU A 266 7.67 -20.22 14.05
CA LEU A 266 7.02 -18.99 14.49
C LEU A 266 7.85 -17.78 14.03
N PRO A 267 7.20 -16.66 13.65
CA PRO A 267 7.90 -15.41 13.43
C PRO A 267 8.73 -15.03 14.66
N SER A 268 9.87 -14.42 14.37
CA SER A 268 10.82 -13.95 15.36
C SER A 268 10.14 -12.93 16.29
N LYS A 269 10.05 -13.26 17.59
CA LYS A 269 9.62 -12.33 18.65
C LYS A 269 10.82 -11.54 19.16
N ASP A 270 11.55 -10.95 18.23
CA ASP A 270 12.82 -10.30 18.53
C ASP A 270 12.82 -8.83 18.14
N ILE A 271 13.62 -8.08 18.87
CA ILE A 271 14.00 -6.73 18.47
C ILE A 271 15.31 -6.84 17.69
N ILE A 272 15.35 -6.26 16.50
CA ILE A 272 16.49 -6.32 15.60
C ILE A 272 16.99 -4.90 15.38
N VAL A 273 18.28 -4.68 15.61
CA VAL A 273 18.94 -3.39 15.38
C VAL A 273 19.91 -3.50 14.22
N CYS A 274 20.00 -2.46 13.40
CA CYS A 274 20.82 -2.44 12.19
C CYS A 274 21.73 -1.22 12.14
N SER A 275 22.95 -1.39 11.63
CA SER A 275 23.96 -0.32 11.51
C SER A 275 23.63 0.75 10.47
N GLY A 276 22.69 0.50 9.56
CA GLY A 276 22.24 1.44 8.55
C GLY A 276 20.75 1.79 8.69
N GLN A 277 20.35 2.91 8.10
CA GLN A 277 18.95 3.33 7.99
C GLN A 277 18.09 2.29 7.24
N ALA A 278 16.78 2.32 7.48
CA ALA A 278 15.77 1.48 6.82
C ALA A 278 16.12 -0.02 6.81
N MET A 279 16.68 -0.52 7.92
CA MET A 279 17.11 -1.90 8.11
C MET A 279 18.25 -2.36 7.18
N LEU A 280 19.01 -1.43 6.61
CA LEU A 280 20.21 -1.72 5.81
C LEU A 280 21.43 -1.99 6.70
N GLY A 281 22.47 -2.56 6.09
CA GLY A 281 23.74 -2.84 6.75
C GLY A 281 23.73 -4.10 7.62
N VAL A 282 24.57 -4.12 8.65
CA VAL A 282 24.73 -5.27 9.54
C VAL A 282 23.66 -5.20 10.62
N CYS A 283 22.85 -6.26 10.73
CA CYS A 283 21.76 -6.34 11.68
C CYS A 283 22.00 -7.45 12.70
N TYR A 284 21.50 -7.24 13.91
CA TYR A 284 21.61 -8.21 14.98
C TYR A 284 20.32 -8.28 15.80
N LYS A 285 20.05 -9.47 16.31
CA LYS A 285 18.99 -9.74 17.28
C LYS A 285 19.43 -9.36 18.68
N LEU A 286 18.65 -8.52 19.36
CA LEU A 286 18.84 -8.20 20.77
C LEU A 286 18.51 -9.42 21.63
N LYS A 287 19.35 -9.69 22.64
CA LYS A 287 19.12 -10.78 23.58
C LYS A 287 18.37 -10.23 24.78
N LEU A 288 17.06 -10.43 24.79
CA LEU A 288 16.19 -9.98 25.87
C LEU A 288 16.26 -10.97 27.04
N GLU A 289 16.95 -10.59 28.12
CA GLU A 289 16.96 -11.35 29.37
C GLU A 289 15.81 -10.88 30.28
N GLU A 290 14.89 -11.79 30.64
CA GLU A 290 13.85 -11.50 31.63
C GLU A 290 14.48 -11.30 33.00
N LYS A 291 14.52 -10.06 33.49
CA LYS A 291 14.73 -9.83 34.92
C LYS A 291 13.40 -10.07 35.63
N LYS A 292 13.37 -11.06 36.53
CA LYS A 292 12.31 -11.19 37.53
C LYS A 292 12.40 -9.98 38.47
N SER A 293 11.68 -8.91 38.14
CA SER A 293 11.39 -7.83 39.10
C SER A 293 10.60 -8.45 40.27
N THR A 294 11.02 -8.16 41.50
CA THR A 294 10.29 -8.53 42.71
C THR A 294 9.02 -7.70 42.93
N GLU A 295 8.79 -6.68 42.10
CA GLU A 295 7.58 -5.88 42.09
C GLU A 295 6.79 -6.15 40.80
N GLU A 296 5.51 -6.46 40.98
CA GLU A 296 4.58 -7.08 40.05
C GLU A 296 4.09 -6.17 38.91
N SER A 297 4.86 -5.16 38.49
CA SER A 297 4.44 -4.27 37.41
C SER A 297 5.56 -4.04 36.39
N ASP A 298 5.28 -4.48 35.17
CA ASP A 298 6.03 -4.33 33.92
C ASP A 298 7.23 -5.28 33.75
N ASN A 299 7.09 -6.23 32.81
CA ASN A 299 8.18 -7.02 32.25
C ASN A 299 9.14 -6.10 31.47
N ILE A 300 10.00 -5.38 32.20
CA ILE A 300 10.99 -4.47 31.65
C ILE A 300 12.25 -5.26 31.32
N TYR A 301 12.67 -5.19 30.06
CA TYR A 301 13.92 -5.76 29.59
C TYR A 301 15.00 -4.68 29.59
N TYR A 302 16.10 -4.99 30.26
CA TYR A 302 17.30 -4.17 30.25
C TYR A 302 18.40 -4.97 29.58
N GLU A 303 18.86 -4.54 28.42
CA GLU A 303 20.15 -5.01 27.92
C GLU A 303 21.23 -4.09 28.48
N SER A 304 22.08 -4.63 29.36
CA SER A 304 23.13 -3.89 30.08
C SER A 304 24.20 -3.29 29.18
N ASN A 305 24.14 -3.57 27.87
CA ASN A 305 25.15 -3.21 26.91
C ASN A 305 24.66 -2.32 25.77
N VAL A 306 23.39 -1.85 25.78
CA VAL A 306 22.83 -1.00 24.71
C VAL A 306 23.71 0.22 24.45
N ALA A 307 24.34 0.79 25.48
CA ALA A 307 25.30 1.89 25.33
C ALA A 307 26.44 1.60 24.35
N ASN A 308 26.95 0.36 24.29
CA ASN A 308 27.98 -0.02 23.32
C ASN A 308 27.43 -0.20 21.90
N TRP A 309 26.16 -0.57 21.75
CA TRP A 309 25.50 -0.68 20.44
C TRP A 309 25.16 0.70 19.88
N ILE A 310 24.66 1.58 20.73
CA ILE A 310 24.45 2.99 20.48
C ILE A 310 25.77 3.65 20.08
N LYS A 311 26.84 3.45 20.86
CA LYS A 311 28.19 3.95 20.54
C LYS A 311 28.75 3.36 19.25
N LYS A 312 28.32 2.14 18.87
CA LYS A 312 28.64 1.51 17.58
C LYS A 312 27.74 1.97 16.43
N GLY A 313 26.73 2.81 16.70
CA GLY A 313 25.97 3.54 15.69
C GLY A 313 24.94 2.69 14.93
N PHE A 314 23.99 2.05 15.63
CA PHE A 314 22.80 1.54 14.93
C PHE A 314 21.90 2.71 14.49
N GLU A 315 21.32 2.58 13.31
CA GLU A 315 20.58 3.63 12.61
C GLU A 315 19.13 3.24 12.31
N SER A 316 18.75 2.00 12.55
CA SER A 316 17.36 1.55 12.45
C SER A 316 17.08 0.35 13.34
N MET A 317 15.80 0.10 13.59
CA MET A 317 15.33 -0.97 14.47
C MET A 317 14.01 -1.54 13.97
N TYR A 318 13.90 -2.87 13.95
CA TYR A 318 12.63 -3.59 13.86
C TYR A 318 12.23 -4.04 15.26
N ILE A 319 10.96 -3.82 15.60
CA ILE A 319 10.36 -4.19 16.87
C ILE A 319 9.26 -5.20 16.53
N SER A 320 9.37 -6.44 17.02
CA SER A 320 8.36 -7.47 16.76
C SER A 320 7.05 -7.19 17.48
N ASP A 321 6.02 -7.96 17.14
CA ASP A 321 4.78 -8.00 17.89
C ASP A 321 5.07 -8.26 19.39
N THR A 322 4.22 -7.71 20.25
CA THR A 322 4.28 -7.80 21.73
C THR A 322 5.32 -6.95 22.46
N PHE A 323 6.15 -6.17 21.76
CA PHE A 323 7.10 -5.25 22.40
C PHE A 323 6.78 -3.79 22.12
N GLU A 324 7.15 -2.96 23.10
CA GLU A 324 7.20 -1.51 23.02
C GLU A 324 8.63 -1.06 23.36
N VAL A 325 9.19 -0.18 22.54
CA VAL A 325 10.52 0.38 22.75
C VAL A 325 10.45 1.89 22.89
N THR A 326 11.10 2.43 23.91
CA THR A 326 11.29 3.87 24.10
C THR A 326 12.77 4.20 24.14
N GLY A 327 13.22 5.13 23.30
CA GLY A 327 14.58 5.67 23.35
C GLY A 327 14.68 6.84 24.32
N TYR A 328 15.86 7.11 24.85
CA TYR A 328 16.13 8.20 25.79
C TYR A 328 17.41 8.94 25.44
N SER A 329 17.43 10.27 25.62
CA SER A 329 18.61 11.10 25.31
C SER A 329 19.75 11.02 26.30
N GLN A 330 19.56 10.38 27.44
CA GLN A 330 20.60 10.12 28.42
C GLN A 330 20.63 8.65 28.83
N GLU A 331 21.74 8.24 29.45
CA GLU A 331 21.85 6.92 30.08
C GLU A 331 20.81 6.73 31.20
N SER A 332 20.54 5.47 31.54
CA SER A 332 19.59 5.11 32.61
C SER A 332 18.17 5.67 32.42
N HIS A 333 17.70 5.75 31.17
CA HIS A 333 16.31 6.12 30.83
C HIS A 333 15.92 7.53 31.29
N LYS A 334 16.87 8.47 31.17
CA LYS A 334 16.68 9.88 31.53
C LYS A 334 16.70 10.78 30.30
N GLY A 335 16.29 12.02 30.47
CA GLY A 335 16.28 13.03 29.41
C GLY A 335 15.04 12.96 28.53
N ASP A 336 15.19 13.38 27.30
CA ASP A 336 14.12 13.43 26.30
C ASP A 336 13.77 12.01 25.84
N MET A 337 12.48 11.75 25.67
CA MET A 337 11.94 10.44 25.28
C MET A 337 11.63 10.38 23.78
N TYR A 338 11.93 9.24 23.16
CA TYR A 338 11.62 8.92 21.77
C TYR A 338 10.70 7.71 21.70
N GLY A 339 9.52 7.89 21.10
CA GLY A 339 8.46 6.90 21.13
C GLY A 339 7.47 7.18 22.27
N PRO A 340 6.77 6.16 22.80
CA PRO A 340 6.99 4.74 22.58
C PRO A 340 6.72 4.26 21.14
N PHE A 341 7.48 3.26 20.69
CA PHE A 341 7.26 2.56 19.42
C PHE A 341 6.72 1.15 19.71
N VAL A 342 5.51 0.87 19.26
CA VAL A 342 4.82 -0.40 19.50
C VAL A 342 4.95 -1.27 18.26
N GLY A 343 5.33 -2.53 18.45
CA GLY A 343 5.50 -3.50 17.37
C GLY A 343 4.21 -4.27 16.98
N PRO A 344 4.17 -4.89 15.79
CA PRO A 344 5.27 -4.94 14.81
C PRO A 344 5.46 -3.59 14.09
N THR A 345 6.68 -3.07 14.08
CA THR A 345 7.02 -1.77 13.46
C THR A 345 8.52 -1.68 13.11
N VAL A 346 8.87 -0.73 12.25
CA VAL A 346 10.26 -0.35 11.98
C VAL A 346 10.44 1.13 12.29
N VAL A 347 11.49 1.42 13.07
CA VAL A 347 12.07 2.75 13.24
C VAL A 347 13.17 2.89 12.20
N GLY A 348 12.85 3.52 11.07
CA GLY A 348 13.72 3.56 9.89
C GLY A 348 14.95 4.47 10.02
N VAL A 349 14.90 5.47 10.90
CA VAL A 349 16.01 6.40 11.15
C VAL A 349 16.16 6.65 12.64
N ILE A 350 17.29 6.23 13.19
CA ILE A 350 17.74 6.47 14.56
C ILE A 350 19.03 7.27 14.46
N THR A 351 18.97 8.48 14.96
CA THR A 351 20.06 9.45 14.94
C THR A 351 20.99 9.19 16.12
N ARG A 352 22.26 8.89 15.81
CA ARG A 352 23.27 8.32 16.72
C ARG A 352 23.49 9.14 17.99
N ASP A 353 23.39 10.47 17.90
CA ASP A 353 23.65 11.36 19.03
C ASP A 353 22.46 11.49 19.99
N LEU A 354 21.29 10.95 19.61
CA LEU A 354 20.03 11.26 20.29
C LEU A 354 19.60 10.16 21.25
N TRP A 355 19.89 8.90 20.95
CA TRP A 355 19.52 7.79 21.83
C TRP A 355 20.77 7.40 22.61
N GLN A 356 20.76 7.50 23.93
CA GLN A 356 21.83 7.03 24.82
C GLN A 356 21.40 5.81 25.64
N SER A 357 20.10 5.58 25.80
CA SER A 357 19.55 4.34 26.36
C SER A 357 18.19 4.00 25.74
N ILE A 358 17.76 2.73 25.88
CA ILE A 358 16.44 2.27 25.45
C ILE A 358 15.76 1.50 26.58
N LEU A 359 14.44 1.66 26.68
CA LEU A 359 13.56 0.89 27.54
C LEU A 359 12.72 -0.04 26.65
N ILE A 360 12.72 -1.33 26.95
CA ILE A 360 11.93 -2.32 26.22
C ILE A 360 10.93 -2.94 27.20
N LYS A 361 9.64 -2.94 26.83
CA LYS A 361 8.56 -3.52 27.63
C LYS A 361 7.74 -4.49 26.80
N LYS A 362 7.16 -5.53 27.44
CA LYS A 362 6.03 -6.24 26.83
C LYS A 362 4.83 -5.31 26.79
N THR A 363 4.07 -5.36 25.70
CA THR A 363 2.84 -4.61 25.53
C THR A 363 1.75 -5.48 24.93
N LYS A 364 0.51 -5.17 25.29
CA LYS A 364 -0.69 -5.70 24.62
C LYS A 364 -1.25 -4.72 23.59
N LYS A 365 -0.68 -3.51 23.50
CA LYS A 365 -1.09 -2.51 22.52
C LYS A 365 -0.76 -3.00 21.11
N GLY A 366 -1.68 -2.81 20.18
CA GLY A 366 -1.45 -3.08 18.77
C GLY A 366 -0.82 -1.88 18.08
N SER A 367 0.28 -2.07 17.35
CA SER A 367 0.88 -1.00 16.52
C SER A 367 -0.06 -0.45 15.46
N GLN A 368 -1.09 -1.24 15.14
CA GLN A 368 -2.12 -0.98 14.15
C GLN A 368 -3.19 -0.02 14.65
N ASP A 369 -3.29 0.21 15.95
CA ASP A 369 -4.27 1.11 16.57
C ASP A 369 -3.70 2.52 16.80
N MET A 370 -2.44 2.75 16.42
CA MET A 370 -1.74 4.01 16.61
C MET A 370 -1.72 4.84 15.33
N VAL A 371 -1.81 6.17 15.48
CA VAL A 371 -1.59 7.10 14.37
C VAL A 371 -0.11 7.13 14.05
N ARG A 372 0.23 7.07 12.76
CA ARG A 372 1.61 7.20 12.31
C ARG A 372 1.82 8.51 11.58
N VAL A 373 2.88 9.21 11.93
CA VAL A 373 3.27 10.49 11.33
C VAL A 373 4.69 10.40 10.79
N CYS A 374 4.94 10.89 9.58
CA CYS A 374 6.28 10.89 8.98
C CYS A 374 6.64 12.28 8.45
N VAL A 375 7.95 12.57 8.47
CA VAL A 375 8.49 13.87 8.04
C VAL A 375 8.70 13.96 6.53
N LYS A 376 8.69 12.82 5.84
CA LYS A 376 8.80 12.72 4.39
C LYS A 376 7.45 12.30 3.80
N PRO A 377 7.13 12.73 2.58
CA PRO A 377 5.92 12.31 1.92
C PRO A 377 6.03 10.83 1.50
N TYR A 378 4.90 10.26 1.13
CA TYR A 378 4.71 8.89 0.65
C TYR A 378 5.23 7.82 1.62
N PHE A 379 5.31 8.14 2.92
CA PHE A 379 5.86 7.24 3.95
C PHE A 379 7.26 6.74 3.61
N ASN A 380 8.09 7.62 3.05
CA ASN A 380 9.45 7.26 2.64
C ASN A 380 10.30 6.88 3.87
N VAL A 381 10.77 5.63 3.91
CA VAL A 381 11.57 5.02 4.99
C VAL A 381 12.89 5.72 5.31
N SER A 382 13.42 6.51 4.37
CA SER A 382 14.61 7.34 4.62
C SER A 382 14.31 8.55 5.49
N GLY A 383 13.04 8.78 5.82
CA GLY A 383 12.56 9.79 6.74
C GLY A 383 12.26 9.23 8.12
N ALA A 384 12.29 10.11 9.10
CA ALA A 384 11.77 9.86 10.42
C ALA A 384 10.26 9.62 10.41
N CYS A 385 9.81 8.62 11.17
CA CYS A 385 8.40 8.37 11.43
C CYS A 385 8.18 8.08 12.92
N GLY A 386 7.09 8.60 13.48
CA GLY A 386 6.65 8.38 14.85
C GLY A 386 5.30 7.65 14.90
N GLN A 387 5.01 7.04 16.06
CA GLN A 387 3.69 6.52 16.41
C GLN A 387 3.13 7.35 17.56
N LEU A 388 1.87 7.74 17.43
CA LEU A 388 1.12 8.52 18.40
C LEU A 388 -0.08 7.69 18.86
N ASP A 389 -0.23 7.57 20.17
CA ASP A 389 -1.36 6.90 20.80
C ASP A 389 -2.53 7.89 20.92
N ILE A 390 -3.66 7.42 21.42
CA ILE A 390 -4.79 8.28 21.78
C ILE A 390 -4.36 9.21 22.91
N GLY A 391 -4.60 10.50 22.72
CA GLY A 391 -4.16 11.53 23.64
C GLY A 391 -4.11 12.92 23.01
N GLU A 392 -3.64 13.85 23.82
CA GLU A 392 -3.49 15.25 23.46
C GLU A 392 -2.01 15.60 23.32
N TYR A 393 -1.63 16.13 22.15
CA TYR A 393 -0.28 16.53 21.82
C TYR A 393 -0.26 18.06 21.61
N PRO A 394 -0.23 18.85 22.71
CA PRO A 394 -0.30 20.32 22.64
C PRO A 394 0.91 20.93 21.93
N ASN A 395 1.98 20.17 21.78
CA ASN A 395 3.11 20.57 20.98
C ASN A 395 3.66 19.37 20.20
N MET A 396 3.45 19.37 18.89
CA MET A 396 4.04 18.42 17.95
C MET A 396 5.54 18.67 17.77
N LEU A 397 6.06 19.83 18.20
CA LEU A 397 7.46 19.94 18.64
C LEU A 397 7.58 19.10 19.91
N LEU A 398 7.62 17.78 19.76
CA LEU A 398 8.25 16.91 20.75
C LEU A 398 9.60 17.58 21.03
N LYS A 399 9.75 18.21 22.21
CA LYS A 399 10.92 18.99 22.61
C LYS A 399 12.14 18.09 22.46
N SER A 400 12.73 18.21 21.30
CA SER A 400 13.94 17.56 20.89
C SER A 400 14.93 18.72 20.90
N LYS A 401 15.74 18.82 21.95
CA LYS A 401 16.93 19.68 21.97
C LYS A 401 18.02 19.19 20.99
N LEU A 402 17.62 18.47 19.94
CA LEU A 402 18.47 17.54 19.22
C LEU A 402 19.06 18.12 17.95
N PHE A 403 18.53 19.26 17.55
CA PHE A 403 18.99 19.98 16.39
C PHE A 403 18.85 21.44 16.76
N GLU A 404 19.97 22.13 16.97
CA GLU A 404 20.00 23.59 17.11
C GLU A 404 19.49 24.32 15.85
N ASP A 405 18.76 23.65 14.93
CA ASP A 405 18.05 24.34 13.84
C ASP A 405 16.83 23.64 13.17
N GLN A 406 16.39 22.42 13.50
CA GLN A 406 15.15 21.85 12.91
C GLN A 406 14.45 20.82 13.82
N SER A 407 13.21 21.10 14.24
CA SER A 407 12.43 20.15 15.04
C SER A 407 11.95 18.95 14.22
N TYR A 408 11.92 17.78 14.86
CA TYR A 408 11.67 16.48 14.23
C TYR A 408 10.27 16.34 13.60
N PHE A 409 9.32 17.23 13.89
CA PHE A 409 7.96 17.22 13.30
C PHE A 409 7.47 18.58 12.81
N GLU A 410 8.37 19.57 12.63
CA GLU A 410 8.01 20.86 12.04
C GLU A 410 7.32 20.71 10.67
N LYS A 411 7.55 19.58 10.00
CA LYS A 411 6.95 19.24 8.71
C LYS A 411 6.45 17.80 8.69
N ILE A 412 5.29 17.54 9.30
CA ILE A 412 4.56 16.29 9.04
C ILE A 412 4.13 16.31 7.57
N GLN A 413 4.62 15.34 6.79
CA GLN A 413 4.34 15.26 5.35
C GLN A 413 3.49 14.04 4.98
N SER A 414 3.41 13.02 5.83
CA SER A 414 2.46 11.93 5.64
C SER A 414 1.90 11.41 6.97
N ILE A 415 0.64 10.97 6.94
CA ILE A 415 -0.12 10.56 8.13
C ILE A 415 -0.95 9.31 7.81
N SER A 416 -0.84 8.27 8.64
CA SER A 416 -1.72 7.11 8.59
C SER A 416 -2.57 7.08 9.86
N ILE A 417 -3.89 7.11 9.68
CA ILE A 417 -4.89 7.06 10.73
C ILE A 417 -5.58 5.69 10.68
N PRO A 418 -5.57 4.91 11.77
CA PRO A 418 -6.20 3.60 11.80
C PRO A 418 -7.73 3.70 11.94
N ASP A 419 -8.40 2.56 11.84
CA ASP A 419 -9.86 2.49 11.96
C ASP A 419 -10.32 2.90 13.38
N ASN A 420 -11.49 3.54 13.48
CA ASN A 420 -12.08 4.06 14.73
C ASN A 420 -11.24 5.11 15.49
N VAL A 421 -10.24 5.72 14.84
CA VAL A 421 -9.42 6.81 15.39
C VAL A 421 -9.58 8.05 14.54
N GLN A 422 -9.77 9.20 15.18
CA GLN A 422 -9.80 10.51 14.52
C GLN A 422 -8.65 11.34 15.07
N ILE A 423 -8.12 12.18 14.20
CA ILE A 423 -7.20 13.23 14.59
C ILE A 423 -7.82 14.58 14.35
N GLU A 424 -7.57 15.52 15.26
CA GLU A 424 -7.81 16.93 15.05
C GLU A 424 -6.44 17.62 15.04
N ILE A 425 -6.13 18.30 13.94
CA ILE A 425 -4.83 18.94 13.73
C ILE A 425 -5.01 20.45 13.82
N PHE A 426 -4.09 21.11 14.50
CA PHE A 426 -4.14 22.54 14.77
C PHE A 426 -2.91 23.25 14.20
N LYS A 427 -3.13 24.46 13.67
CA LYS A 427 -2.07 25.31 13.10
C LYS A 427 -1.08 25.85 14.13
N GLU A 428 -1.53 26.03 15.37
CA GLU A 428 -0.74 26.55 16.47
C GLU A 428 -0.56 25.54 17.60
N THR A 429 0.36 25.82 18.53
CA THR A 429 0.52 25.01 19.73
C THR A 429 -0.69 25.16 20.65
N ASP A 430 -0.81 24.26 21.61
CA ASP A 430 -1.84 24.28 22.65
C ASP A 430 -3.27 24.30 22.08
N PHE A 431 -3.45 23.66 20.92
CA PHE A 431 -4.73 23.48 20.22
C PHE A 431 -5.38 24.80 19.78
N GLN A 432 -4.56 25.77 19.37
CA GLN A 432 -5.01 27.08 18.90
C GLN A 432 -5.00 27.20 17.36
N GLY A 433 -5.69 28.24 16.86
CA GLY A 433 -5.80 28.54 15.44
C GLY A 433 -6.79 27.65 14.71
N ASP A 434 -6.73 27.66 13.38
CA ASP A 434 -7.60 26.80 12.55
C ASP A 434 -7.31 25.33 12.86
N SER A 435 -8.38 24.54 12.99
CA SER A 435 -8.30 23.09 13.14
C SER A 435 -9.04 22.37 12.02
N TYR A 436 -8.69 21.11 11.81
CA TYR A 436 -9.42 20.20 10.91
C TYR A 436 -9.36 18.78 11.46
N SER A 437 -10.46 18.07 11.27
CA SER A 437 -10.66 16.73 11.80
C SER A 437 -10.63 15.70 10.68
N LEU A 438 -9.83 14.65 10.85
CA LEU A 438 -9.67 13.57 9.89
C LEU A 438 -10.02 12.24 10.57
N PRO A 439 -11.14 11.60 10.22
CA PRO A 439 -11.48 10.28 10.73
C PRO A 439 -10.70 9.19 10.00
N GLY A 440 -10.44 8.08 10.68
CA GLY A 440 -9.79 6.90 10.12
C GLY A 440 -10.78 5.78 9.76
N PRO A 441 -10.38 4.82 8.92
CA PRO A 441 -9.04 4.67 8.38
C PRO A 441 -8.77 5.68 7.26
N ASN A 442 -7.63 6.37 7.33
CA ASN A 442 -7.21 7.33 6.30
C ASN A 442 -5.69 7.29 6.11
N LEU A 443 -5.24 7.40 4.85
CA LEU A 443 -3.83 7.39 4.48
C LEU A 443 -3.55 8.65 3.67
N ILE A 444 -2.78 9.56 4.24
CA ILE A 444 -2.39 10.81 3.60
C ILE A 444 -0.91 10.72 3.26
N ASP A 445 -0.65 10.31 2.02
CA ASP A 445 0.72 10.17 1.51
C ASP A 445 1.42 11.51 1.32
N ASP A 446 0.70 12.57 0.95
CA ASP A 446 1.28 13.90 0.76
C ASP A 446 0.37 14.96 1.39
N PHE A 447 0.66 15.28 2.65
CA PHE A 447 -0.18 16.11 3.48
C PHE A 447 -0.18 17.55 2.98
N CYS A 448 -1.30 18.11 2.53
CA CYS A 448 -1.29 19.43 1.90
C CYS A 448 -0.87 20.56 2.88
N GLN A 449 -1.01 20.34 4.19
CA GLN A 449 -0.69 21.29 5.26
C GLN A 449 0.71 21.08 5.87
N LYS A 450 1.69 20.70 5.04
CA LYS A 450 3.06 20.29 5.45
C LYS A 450 3.74 21.23 6.43
N SER A 451 3.45 22.53 6.41
CA SER A 451 4.21 23.56 7.13
C SER A 451 3.56 24.07 8.41
N ILE A 452 2.42 23.52 8.84
CA ILE A 452 1.60 24.16 9.88
C ILE A 452 1.11 23.24 10.99
N THR A 453 1.43 21.95 11.02
CA THR A 453 0.95 21.10 12.14
C THR A 453 1.79 21.34 13.39
N LYS A 454 1.25 22.11 14.35
CA LYS A 454 1.95 22.41 15.61
C LYS A 454 1.35 21.73 16.84
N SER A 455 0.08 21.32 16.81
CA SER A 455 -0.52 20.48 17.84
C SER A 455 -1.56 19.51 17.26
N MET A 456 -1.83 18.41 17.96
CA MET A 456 -2.74 17.35 17.48
C MET A 456 -3.51 16.72 18.65
N LYS A 457 -4.80 16.47 18.48
CA LYS A 457 -5.58 15.60 19.38
C LYS A 457 -5.91 14.30 18.66
N ILE A 458 -5.77 13.19 19.36
CA ILE A 458 -6.07 11.85 18.84
C ILE A 458 -7.11 11.23 19.76
N SER A 459 -8.24 10.83 19.20
CA SER A 459 -9.37 10.29 19.96
C SER A 459 -10.06 9.17 19.20
N HIS A 460 -10.84 8.36 19.91
CA HIS A 460 -11.73 7.40 19.28
C HIS A 460 -12.90 8.10 18.59
N HIS A 461 -13.39 7.52 17.49
CA HIS A 461 -14.69 7.87 16.93
C HIS A 461 -15.52 6.63 16.61
N ASN A 462 -16.83 6.82 16.54
CA ASN A 462 -17.78 5.79 16.12
C ASN A 462 -18.26 5.97 14.68
N LYS A 463 -17.67 6.91 13.94
CA LYS A 463 -18.01 7.17 12.55
C LYS A 463 -17.64 5.96 11.68
N LYS A 464 -18.57 5.50 10.85
CA LYS A 464 -18.31 4.47 9.83
C LYS A 464 -17.80 5.13 8.57
N VAL A 465 -16.49 5.27 8.46
CA VAL A 465 -15.86 5.89 7.29
C VAL A 465 -16.16 5.12 5.99
N SER A 466 -16.44 3.81 6.08
CA SER A 466 -16.93 3.01 4.95
C SER A 466 -18.25 3.51 4.34
N ASP A 467 -19.03 4.27 5.10
CA ASP A 467 -20.35 4.78 4.72
C ASP A 467 -20.25 6.25 4.23
N MET A 468 -19.05 6.82 4.20
CA MET A 468 -18.78 8.19 3.72
C MET A 468 -18.35 8.20 2.25
N VAL A 469 -18.60 9.31 1.58
CA VAL A 469 -18.09 9.52 0.22
C VAL A 469 -16.59 9.80 0.31
N MET A 470 -15.77 9.09 -0.46
CA MET A 470 -14.33 9.30 -0.49
C MET A 470 -13.94 10.01 -1.79
N ILE A 471 -13.23 11.14 -1.70
CA ILE A 471 -12.67 11.85 -2.86
C ILE A 471 -11.15 11.85 -2.77
N CYS A 472 -10.44 11.75 -3.89
CA CYS A 472 -8.97 11.66 -3.89
C CYS A 472 -8.32 12.51 -4.98
N LYS A 473 -7.13 13.06 -4.69
CA LYS A 473 -6.31 13.85 -5.64
C LYS A 473 -5.61 13.00 -6.70
N GLY A 474 -5.46 11.70 -6.46
CA GLY A 474 -4.89 10.76 -7.41
C GLY A 474 -5.97 9.99 -8.16
N ILE A 475 -5.62 9.46 -9.34
CA ILE A 475 -6.48 8.50 -10.06
C ILE A 475 -6.55 7.17 -9.30
N SER A 476 -7.61 6.39 -9.52
CA SER A 476 -7.82 5.08 -8.91
C SER A 476 -7.70 5.06 -7.38
N LEU A 477 -8.26 6.08 -6.71
CA LEU A 477 -8.31 6.23 -5.25
C LEU A 477 -6.90 6.26 -4.63
N SER A 478 -6.00 7.05 -5.21
CA SER A 478 -4.61 7.20 -4.74
C SER A 478 -4.28 8.61 -4.26
N LYS A 479 -3.12 8.77 -3.63
CA LYS A 479 -2.64 10.02 -2.99
C LYS A 479 -3.55 10.41 -1.82
N GLN A 480 -3.67 11.71 -1.55
CA GLN A 480 -4.52 12.23 -0.49
C GLN A 480 -6.00 12.02 -0.81
N CYS A 481 -6.72 11.41 0.13
CA CYS A 481 -8.17 11.25 0.08
C CYS A 481 -8.84 11.93 1.28
N GLU A 482 -10.05 12.45 1.06
CA GLU A 482 -10.93 12.98 2.10
C GLU A 482 -12.22 12.17 2.15
N TYR A 483 -12.78 12.04 3.35
CA TYR A 483 -14.05 11.39 3.61
C TYR A 483 -15.10 12.42 3.95
N LEU A 484 -16.14 12.49 3.12
CA LEU A 484 -17.18 13.49 3.16
C LEU A 484 -18.44 12.89 3.77
N GLU A 485 -18.97 13.59 4.76
CA GLU A 485 -20.27 13.31 5.34
C GLU A 485 -21.37 13.89 4.44
N LYS A 486 -22.63 13.65 4.83
CA LYS A 486 -23.78 14.25 4.18
C LYS A 486 -23.79 15.76 4.48
N ASP A 487 -23.36 16.55 3.52
CA ASP A 487 -23.35 18.01 3.63
C ASP A 487 -23.34 18.69 2.25
N GLU A 488 -23.46 20.01 2.26
CA GLU A 488 -23.27 20.89 1.11
C GLU A 488 -21.91 21.59 1.21
N TYR A 489 -21.01 21.27 0.28
CA TYR A 489 -19.66 21.83 0.22
C TYR A 489 -19.60 22.92 -0.85
N GLU A 490 -19.84 24.17 -0.44
CA GLU A 490 -19.84 25.36 -1.32
C GLU A 490 -18.51 25.59 -2.05
N THR A 491 -17.42 25.06 -1.49
CA THR A 491 -16.11 24.98 -2.13
C THR A 491 -15.50 23.59 -1.98
N THR A 492 -14.56 23.24 -2.87
CA THR A 492 -13.71 22.05 -2.73
C THR A 492 -12.47 22.30 -1.86
N ASP A 493 -12.47 23.35 -1.03
CA ASP A 493 -11.45 23.58 0.00
C ASP A 493 -11.83 22.82 1.28
N ILE A 494 -11.56 21.51 1.28
CA ILE A 494 -12.03 20.58 2.30
C ILE A 494 -10.89 20.26 3.28
N ASN A 495 -11.14 20.42 4.58
CA ASN A 495 -10.15 20.19 5.64
C ASN A 495 -8.83 20.95 5.42
N GLY A 496 -8.94 22.17 4.88
CA GLY A 496 -7.81 23.04 4.54
C GLY A 496 -7.09 22.64 3.24
N CYS A 497 -7.46 21.56 2.58
CA CYS A 497 -6.88 21.16 1.32
C CYS A 497 -7.74 21.59 0.15
N SER A 498 -7.14 22.32 -0.80
CA SER A 498 -7.85 22.65 -2.03
C SER A 498 -7.89 21.45 -2.96
N TYR A 499 -9.10 21.12 -3.42
CA TYR A 499 -9.39 20.12 -4.45
C TYR A 499 -9.87 20.78 -5.75
N SER A 500 -9.27 21.92 -6.10
CA SER A 500 -9.57 22.70 -7.32
C SER A 500 -8.35 22.81 -8.24
N GLY A 501 -8.58 23.11 -9.52
CA GLY A 501 -7.52 23.35 -10.51
C GLY A 501 -6.59 22.14 -10.70
N LYS A 502 -5.27 22.31 -10.48
CA LYS A 502 -4.28 21.22 -10.69
C LYS A 502 -4.41 20.09 -9.66
N ASP A 503 -5.00 20.39 -8.51
CA ASP A 503 -5.21 19.49 -7.38
C ASP A 503 -6.66 19.00 -7.30
N GLU A 504 -7.40 19.06 -8.42
CA GLU A 504 -8.78 18.63 -8.55
C GLU A 504 -9.07 17.21 -8.03
N ILE A 505 -10.34 16.93 -7.77
CA ILE A 505 -10.83 15.59 -7.48
C ILE A 505 -10.61 14.69 -8.70
N LYS A 506 -9.66 13.74 -8.61
CA LYS A 506 -9.33 12.83 -9.73
C LYS A 506 -10.01 11.50 -9.63
N SER A 507 -10.39 11.05 -8.44
CA SER A 507 -11.16 9.81 -8.28
C SER A 507 -12.07 9.90 -7.08
N MET A 508 -13.12 9.08 -7.07
CA MET A 508 -14.15 9.10 -6.05
C MET A 508 -14.73 7.71 -5.80
N PHE A 509 -15.10 7.43 -4.55
CA PHE A 509 -15.94 6.29 -4.17
C PHE A 509 -17.21 6.81 -3.49
N VAL A 510 -18.36 6.40 -4.02
CA VAL A 510 -19.68 6.70 -3.46
C VAL A 510 -20.24 5.39 -2.87
N PRO A 511 -20.40 5.26 -1.56
CA PRO A 511 -20.90 4.03 -0.96
C PRO A 511 -22.41 3.84 -1.22
N ASN A 512 -22.89 2.62 -0.96
CA ASN A 512 -24.29 2.28 -1.16
C ASN A 512 -25.23 3.19 -0.35
N GLY A 513 -26.29 3.68 -0.99
CA GLY A 513 -27.25 4.59 -0.34
C GLY A 513 -26.79 6.04 -0.26
N LYS A 514 -25.70 6.42 -0.93
CA LYS A 514 -25.29 7.83 -1.09
C LYS A 514 -25.48 8.32 -2.53
N ARG A 515 -25.64 9.63 -2.66
CA ARG A 515 -25.62 10.34 -3.93
C ARG A 515 -24.70 11.56 -3.83
N VAL A 516 -23.91 11.80 -4.87
CA VAL A 516 -23.05 12.97 -4.99
C VAL A 516 -23.44 13.75 -6.23
N GLU A 517 -23.60 15.05 -6.08
CA GLU A 517 -23.75 16.02 -7.18
C GLU A 517 -22.55 16.97 -7.11
N MET A 518 -21.95 17.30 -8.24
CA MET A 518 -20.75 18.12 -8.33
C MET A 518 -20.97 19.27 -9.31
N TRP A 519 -20.26 20.37 -9.13
CA TRP A 519 -20.39 21.58 -9.94
C TRP A 519 -19.03 22.14 -10.30
N SER A 520 -18.95 22.76 -11.47
CA SER A 520 -17.70 23.33 -11.99
C SER A 520 -17.32 24.68 -11.39
N ASP A 521 -18.28 25.41 -10.81
CA ASP A 521 -18.02 26.65 -10.07
C ASP A 521 -18.37 26.49 -8.58
N LYS A 522 -17.90 27.45 -7.77
CA LYS A 522 -18.25 27.57 -6.34
C LYS A 522 -19.74 27.83 -6.14
N ASN A 523 -20.24 27.54 -4.94
CA ASN A 523 -21.64 27.76 -4.55
C ASN A 523 -22.65 27.07 -5.49
N PHE A 524 -22.30 25.88 -5.98
CA PHE A 524 -23.15 25.05 -6.85
C PHE A 524 -23.50 25.73 -8.19
N GLY A 525 -22.57 26.55 -8.71
CA GLY A 525 -22.70 27.24 -9.99
C GLY A 525 -22.12 26.46 -11.18
N GLY A 526 -22.32 26.98 -12.38
CA GLY A 526 -21.72 26.42 -13.59
C GLY A 526 -22.40 25.12 -14.07
N MET A 527 -21.62 24.27 -14.75
CA MET A 527 -22.06 22.97 -15.23
C MET A 527 -22.13 21.96 -14.07
N GLU A 528 -23.27 21.29 -13.95
CA GLU A 528 -23.50 20.16 -13.04
C GLU A 528 -22.89 18.87 -13.61
N LEU A 529 -22.24 18.10 -12.75
CA LEU A 529 -21.63 16.80 -13.04
C LEU A 529 -22.23 15.76 -12.08
N GLY A 530 -22.81 14.69 -12.64
CA GLY A 530 -23.56 13.68 -11.90
C GLY A 530 -25.06 13.69 -12.25
N PRO A 531 -25.93 13.14 -11.38
CA PRO A 531 -25.64 12.61 -10.04
C PRO A 531 -24.91 11.26 -10.08
N TYR A 532 -23.99 11.08 -9.14
CA TYR A 532 -23.29 9.82 -8.91
C TYR A 532 -23.93 9.07 -7.74
N ILE A 533 -24.60 7.97 -8.04
CA ILE A 533 -25.35 7.17 -7.04
C ILE A 533 -24.57 5.90 -6.73
N GLY A 534 -24.28 5.67 -5.44
CA GLY A 534 -23.53 4.52 -4.99
C GLY A 534 -24.33 3.20 -4.90
N PRO A 535 -23.65 2.04 -4.83
CA PRO A 535 -22.21 1.88 -4.72
C PRO A 535 -21.50 2.09 -6.06
N LEU A 536 -20.56 3.04 -6.13
CA LEU A 536 -19.87 3.43 -7.35
C LEU A 536 -18.40 3.76 -7.04
N THR A 537 -17.48 3.22 -7.84
CA THR A 537 -16.06 3.60 -7.82
C THR A 537 -15.69 4.25 -9.15
N MET A 538 -15.33 5.52 -9.11
CA MET A 538 -14.81 6.26 -10.25
C MET A 538 -13.29 6.34 -10.18
N LYS A 539 -12.60 5.59 -11.06
CA LYS A 539 -11.13 5.61 -11.13
C LYS A 539 -10.57 6.91 -11.73
N ALA A 540 -11.39 7.59 -12.52
CA ALA A 540 -11.19 8.94 -13.01
C ALA A 540 -12.56 9.62 -12.94
N VAL A 541 -12.67 10.77 -12.29
CA VAL A 541 -13.92 11.55 -12.30
C VAL A 541 -14.12 12.16 -13.69
N ASP A 542 -15.37 12.27 -14.14
CA ASP A 542 -15.72 12.97 -15.38
C ASP A 542 -15.27 14.43 -15.23
N GLY A 543 -14.24 14.85 -15.95
CA GLY A 543 -13.50 16.07 -15.60
C GLY A 543 -12.02 15.98 -15.89
N VAL A 544 -11.39 14.83 -15.55
CA VAL A 544 -9.92 14.68 -15.66
C VAL A 544 -9.39 14.77 -17.12
N LEU A 545 -10.30 14.73 -18.11
CA LEU A 545 -10.00 14.93 -19.54
C LEU A 545 -10.77 16.11 -20.17
N SER A 546 -11.63 16.81 -19.42
CA SER A 546 -12.36 18.00 -19.86
C SER A 546 -11.78 19.23 -19.17
N ASN A 547 -11.84 20.41 -19.79
CA ASN A 547 -11.20 21.63 -19.27
C ASN A 547 -11.91 22.25 -18.04
N TYR A 548 -12.65 21.47 -17.24
CA TYR A 548 -13.47 21.98 -16.14
C TYR A 548 -12.94 21.44 -14.81
N SER A 549 -12.68 22.35 -13.85
CA SER A 549 -12.40 22.03 -12.44
C SER A 549 -13.70 21.69 -11.73
N ILE A 550 -13.64 20.89 -10.67
CA ILE A 550 -14.77 20.68 -9.74
C ILE A 550 -14.53 21.58 -8.54
N ASP A 551 -15.42 22.56 -8.35
CA ASP A 551 -15.23 23.63 -7.37
C ASP A 551 -16.26 23.61 -6.24
N SER A 552 -17.36 22.86 -6.37
CA SER A 552 -18.30 22.60 -5.26
C SER A 552 -19.04 21.26 -5.42
N LEU A 553 -19.56 20.70 -4.32
CA LEU A 553 -20.28 19.42 -4.34
C LEU A 553 -21.30 19.27 -3.20
N LYS A 554 -22.28 18.39 -3.38
CA LYS A 554 -23.27 18.03 -2.36
C LYS A 554 -23.32 16.52 -2.18
N VAL A 555 -23.40 16.07 -0.92
CA VAL A 555 -23.53 14.66 -0.56
C VAL A 555 -24.89 14.43 0.09
N PHE A 556 -25.68 13.52 -0.48
CA PHE A 556 -27.03 13.18 -0.02
C PHE A 556 -27.14 11.72 0.42
N GLU A 557 -28.16 11.45 1.24
CA GLU A 557 -28.70 10.10 1.42
C GLU A 557 -29.65 9.77 0.26
N GLU A 558 -29.46 8.61 -0.36
CA GLU A 558 -30.30 8.12 -1.43
C GLU A 558 -31.23 7.01 -0.90
N ASP A 559 -32.54 7.28 -0.94
CA ASP A 559 -33.55 6.29 -0.59
C ASP A 559 -33.71 5.27 -1.73
N LEU A 560 -32.95 4.18 -1.63
CA LEU A 560 -32.96 3.07 -2.60
C LEU A 560 -34.34 2.40 -2.74
N THR A 561 -35.27 2.58 -1.79
CA THR A 561 -36.60 1.96 -1.86
C THR A 561 -37.52 2.64 -2.87
N LYS A 562 -37.35 3.96 -3.11
CA LYS A 562 -38.14 4.71 -4.09
C LYS A 562 -37.77 4.35 -5.53
N ASN A 563 -36.50 4.07 -5.81
CA ASN A 563 -36.05 3.71 -7.16
C ASN A 563 -36.52 2.32 -7.61
N ARG A 564 -36.75 1.39 -6.68
CA ARG A 564 -37.34 0.07 -7.01
C ARG A 564 -38.81 0.15 -7.46
N ARG A 565 -39.56 1.18 -7.04
CA ARG A 565 -40.96 1.37 -7.49
C ARG A 565 -41.04 1.96 -8.90
N ARG A 566 -40.07 2.79 -9.31
CA ARG A 566 -40.05 3.38 -10.67
C ARG A 566 -39.61 2.40 -11.77
N LYS A 567 -38.85 1.35 -11.46
CA LYS A 567 -38.47 0.29 -12.42
C LYS A 567 -39.51 -0.83 -12.58
N LYS A 568 -40.64 -0.77 -11.85
CA LYS A 568 -41.74 -1.74 -11.93
C LYS A 568 -42.97 -1.22 -12.70
N ILE A 569 -42.81 -0.09 -13.39
CA ILE A 569 -43.76 0.45 -14.39
C ILE A 569 -43.01 0.38 -15.72
#